data_AF-Q09F82-F1
#
_entry.id   AF-Q09F82-F1
#
_cell.length_a   1.000
_cell.length_b   1.000
_cell.length_c   1.000
_cell.angle_alpha   90.00
_cell.angle_beta   90.00
_cell.angle_gamma   90.00
#
_symmetry.space_group_name_H-M   'P 1'
#
loop_
_entity.id
_entity.type
_entity.pdbx_description
1 polymer ?
#
loop_
_entity_poly.entity_id
_entity_poly.type
_entity_poly.pdbx_seq_one_letter_code
_entity_poly.pdbx_strand_id
1 'polypeptide(L)'
;MINKKLNLFLIENKKIIKTNTNLNSLNNNFNLIKYFKLTNYKEIKALISLLKCINCLNKLNKSIFIFNKNFITIIYKTNFFKKLITYKFNNIELMLTLKMFIYFNTRIFINTSENFIKFKSEYETYPEILFDCYHNHFSRKRVKNLSYKMFLLITYNLL
;
A
#
# COMPACT_ATOMS: atom_id res chain seq x y z
N MET A 1 -5.44 -34.27 16.71
CA MET A 1 -5.71 -35.36 15.73
C MET A 1 -6.49 -34.88 14.50
N ILE A 2 -7.59 -34.13 14.67
CA ILE A 2 -8.47 -33.68 13.57
C ILE A 2 -7.70 -32.96 12.45
N ASN A 3 -6.87 -31.95 12.76
CA ASN A 3 -6.13 -31.21 11.72
C ASN A 3 -5.21 -32.11 10.87
N LYS A 4 -4.58 -33.13 11.48
CA LYS A 4 -3.72 -34.08 10.75
C LYS A 4 -4.55 -34.94 9.80
N LYS A 5 -5.66 -35.52 10.29
CA LYS A 5 -6.56 -36.36 9.48
C LYS A 5 -7.24 -35.56 8.35
N LEU A 6 -7.64 -34.32 8.63
CA LEU A 6 -8.23 -33.42 7.62
C LEU A 6 -7.23 -33.06 6.53
N ASN A 7 -5.98 -32.77 6.88
CA ASN A 7 -4.94 -32.46 5.90
C ASN A 7 -4.60 -33.67 5.02
N LEU A 8 -4.52 -34.87 5.60
CA LEU A 8 -4.34 -36.11 4.83
C LEU A 8 -5.50 -36.33 3.86
N PHE A 9 -6.74 -36.18 4.34
CA PHE A 9 -7.93 -36.27 3.49
C PHE A 9 -7.91 -35.28 2.32
N LEU A 10 -7.43 -34.04 2.53
CA LEU A 10 -7.32 -33.04 1.47
C LEU A 10 -6.26 -33.42 0.42
N ILE A 11 -5.09 -33.92 0.85
CA ILE A 11 -4.00 -34.26 -0.08
C ILE A 11 -4.33 -35.52 -0.88
N GLU A 12 -5.03 -36.49 -0.26
CA GLU A 12 -5.53 -37.70 -0.93
C GLU A 12 -6.61 -37.36 -1.97
N ASN A 13 -7.57 -36.50 -1.61
CA ASN A 13 -8.76 -36.27 -2.44
C ASN A 13 -8.72 -35.00 -3.31
N LYS A 14 -7.69 -34.15 -3.21
CA LYS A 14 -7.55 -32.95 -4.04
C LYS A 14 -6.15 -32.85 -4.65
N LYS A 15 -6.08 -32.76 -5.98
CA LYS A 15 -4.85 -32.46 -6.73
C LYS A 15 -4.96 -31.12 -7.45
N ILE A 16 -4.27 -30.10 -6.93
CA ILE A 16 -4.23 -28.77 -7.55
C ILE A 16 -3.03 -28.70 -8.51
N ILE A 17 -3.30 -28.79 -9.81
CA ILE A 17 -2.29 -28.66 -10.87
C ILE A 17 -2.15 -27.17 -11.24
N LYS A 18 -0.96 -26.60 -11.03
CA LYS A 18 -0.71 -25.15 -11.15
C LYS A 18 -0.01 -24.73 -12.46
N THR A 19 -0.15 -25.47 -13.54
CA THR A 19 0.52 -25.16 -14.82
C THR A 19 0.05 -23.85 -15.44
N ASN A 20 -1.24 -23.51 -15.30
CA ASN A 20 -1.83 -22.29 -15.87
C ASN A 20 -1.88 -21.10 -14.89
N THR A 21 -1.30 -21.21 -13.68
CA THR A 21 -1.41 -20.15 -12.66
C THR A 21 -0.50 -18.94 -12.91
N ASN A 22 0.32 -18.99 -13.95
CA ASN A 22 1.13 -17.84 -14.40
C ASN A 22 0.26 -16.77 -15.08
N LEU A 23 -0.99 -17.07 -15.43
CA LEU A 23 -1.96 -16.09 -15.92
C LEU A 23 -2.38 -15.14 -14.79
N ASN A 24 -2.50 -13.85 -15.12
CA ASN A 24 -3.03 -12.84 -14.20
C ASN A 24 -4.45 -13.24 -13.78
N SER A 25 -4.63 -13.54 -12.49
CA SER A 25 -5.93 -13.92 -11.93
C SER A 25 -6.31 -12.98 -10.78
N LEU A 26 -7.57 -12.53 -10.79
CA LEU A 26 -8.15 -11.70 -9.75
C LEU A 26 -8.88 -12.53 -8.67
N ASN A 27 -8.77 -13.86 -8.71
CA ASN A 27 -9.55 -14.76 -7.85
C ASN A 27 -9.28 -14.59 -6.35
N ASN A 28 -8.16 -13.97 -5.97
CA ASN A 28 -7.83 -13.66 -4.58
C ASN A 28 -8.25 -12.23 -4.16
N ASN A 29 -8.82 -11.45 -5.07
CA ASN A 29 -9.13 -10.04 -4.86
C ASN A 29 -10.62 -9.87 -4.58
N PHE A 30 -11.00 -9.90 -3.30
CA PHE A 30 -12.38 -9.69 -2.87
C PHE A 30 -12.59 -8.26 -2.32
N ASN A 31 -13.82 -7.78 -2.44
CA ASN A 31 -14.25 -6.55 -1.80
C ASN A 31 -14.59 -6.83 -0.32
N LEU A 32 -14.04 -6.02 0.58
CA LEU A 32 -14.33 -6.10 2.02
C LEU A 32 -15.28 -5.00 2.51
N ILE A 33 -15.51 -3.97 1.70
CA ILE A 33 -16.27 -2.78 2.09
C ILE A 33 -17.69 -2.87 1.54
N LYS A 34 -18.70 -2.74 2.42
CA LYS A 34 -20.10 -2.63 2.03
C LYS A 34 -20.30 -1.40 1.14
N TYR A 35 -20.97 -1.57 0.01
CA TYR A 35 -21.23 -0.49 -0.93
C TYR A 35 -22.65 -0.57 -1.47
N PHE A 36 -23.35 0.54 -1.35
CA PHE A 36 -24.62 0.78 -2.00
C PHE A 36 -24.54 2.12 -2.73
N LYS A 37 -25.03 2.19 -3.96
CA LYS A 37 -24.80 3.34 -4.85
C LYS A 37 -25.71 4.51 -4.47
N LEU A 38 -25.30 5.29 -3.48
CA LEU A 38 -25.91 6.58 -3.09
C LEU A 38 -24.90 7.72 -3.24
N THR A 39 -25.39 8.96 -3.26
CA THR A 39 -24.58 10.17 -3.51
C THR A 39 -23.46 10.37 -2.48
N ASN A 40 -23.66 9.93 -1.24
CA ASN A 40 -22.70 9.99 -0.13
C ASN A 40 -21.63 8.88 -0.15
N TYR A 41 -21.72 7.87 -1.04
CA TYR A 41 -20.75 6.76 -1.12
C TYR A 41 -19.62 6.97 -2.14
N LYS A 42 -19.48 8.18 -2.70
CA LYS A 42 -18.43 8.49 -3.69
C LYS A 42 -17.01 8.22 -3.17
N GLU A 43 -16.73 8.52 -1.91
CA GLU A 43 -15.44 8.21 -1.28
C GLU A 43 -15.20 6.69 -1.19
N ILE A 44 -16.23 5.93 -0.80
CA ILE A 44 -16.12 4.47 -0.63
C ILE A 44 -15.84 3.79 -1.97
N LYS A 45 -16.40 4.29 -3.07
CA LYS A 45 -16.09 3.80 -4.42
C LYS A 45 -14.59 3.85 -4.71
N ALA A 46 -13.91 4.93 -4.33
CA ALA A 46 -12.47 5.10 -4.50
C ALA A 46 -11.65 4.15 -3.59
N LEU A 47 -12.09 3.93 -2.35
CA LEU A 47 -11.44 2.99 -1.43
C LEU A 47 -11.55 1.54 -1.90
N ILE A 48 -12.68 1.16 -2.49
CA ILE A 48 -12.88 -0.16 -3.09
C ILE A 48 -11.97 -0.35 -4.30
N SER A 49 -11.86 0.65 -5.18
CA SER A 49 -10.91 0.57 -6.29
C SER A 49 -9.47 0.48 -5.80
N LEU A 50 -9.12 1.24 -4.74
CA LEU A 50 -7.80 1.20 -4.14
C LEU A 50 -7.46 -0.21 -3.63
N LEU A 51 -8.38 -0.86 -2.90
CA LEU A 51 -8.22 -2.25 -2.47
C LEU A 51 -7.97 -3.20 -3.65
N LYS A 52 -8.74 -3.07 -4.75
CA LYS A 52 -8.54 -3.91 -5.93
C LYS A 52 -7.15 -3.69 -6.55
N CYS A 53 -6.71 -2.45 -6.66
CA CYS A 53 -5.39 -2.12 -7.20
C CYS A 53 -4.26 -2.67 -6.33
N ILE A 54 -4.31 -2.46 -5.02
CA ILE A 54 -3.22 -2.88 -4.13
C ILE A 54 -3.21 -4.40 -3.96
N ASN A 55 -4.38 -5.07 -3.94
CA ASN A 55 -4.43 -6.53 -3.88
C ASN A 55 -3.65 -7.20 -5.03
N CYS A 56 -3.66 -6.60 -6.23
CA CYS A 56 -2.82 -7.05 -7.35
C CYS A 56 -1.32 -6.95 -7.06
N LEU A 57 -0.91 -6.02 -6.20
CA LEU A 57 0.47 -5.75 -5.82
C LEU A 57 0.94 -6.55 -4.59
N ASN A 58 0.07 -7.32 -3.92
CA ASN A 58 0.38 -8.04 -2.67
C ASN A 58 1.63 -8.93 -2.77
N LYS A 59 1.94 -9.48 -3.96
CA LYS A 59 3.10 -10.36 -4.17
C LYS A 59 4.43 -9.60 -4.33
N LEU A 60 4.43 -8.27 -4.41
CA LEU A 60 5.64 -7.49 -4.61
C LEU A 60 6.45 -7.38 -3.31
N ASN A 61 7.68 -7.90 -3.34
CA ASN A 61 8.69 -7.67 -2.31
C ASN A 61 9.49 -6.41 -2.63
N LYS A 62 8.85 -5.23 -2.56
CA LYS A 62 9.49 -3.93 -2.79
C LYS A 62 9.39 -3.04 -1.55
N SER A 63 10.43 -2.22 -1.34
CA SER A 63 10.51 -1.30 -0.20
C SER A 63 9.56 -0.13 -0.35
N ILE A 64 8.98 0.29 0.78
CA ILE A 64 7.97 1.36 0.86
C ILE A 64 8.55 2.49 1.70
N PHE A 65 8.38 3.73 1.23
CA PHE A 65 8.82 4.93 1.91
C PHE A 65 7.62 5.80 2.28
N ILE A 66 7.51 6.19 3.55
CA ILE A 66 6.35 6.91 4.08
C ILE A 66 6.81 8.21 4.73
N PHE A 67 6.29 9.33 4.23
CA PHE A 67 6.45 10.64 4.84
C PHE A 67 5.32 10.88 5.84
N ASN A 68 5.65 11.01 7.12
CA ASN A 68 4.74 11.51 8.15
C ASN A 68 5.18 12.90 8.63
N LYS A 69 4.42 13.53 9.52
CA LYS A 69 4.64 14.92 9.93
C LYS A 69 6.09 15.25 10.31
N ASN A 70 6.65 14.54 11.29
CA ASN A 70 8.03 14.74 11.80
C ASN A 70 8.84 13.43 11.83
N PHE A 71 8.36 12.40 11.13
CA PHE A 71 9.02 11.10 11.10
C PHE A 71 8.89 10.46 9.73
N ILE A 72 9.93 9.75 9.36
CA ILE A 72 9.99 8.96 8.15
C ILE A 72 9.95 7.49 8.57
N THR A 73 9.10 6.73 7.91
CA THR A 73 8.99 5.29 8.12
C THR A 73 9.34 4.58 6.83
N ILE A 74 10.28 3.63 6.91
CA ILE A 74 10.72 2.81 5.80
C ILE A 74 10.37 1.36 6.11
N ILE A 75 9.64 0.72 5.21
CA ILE A 75 9.42 -0.73 5.25
C ILE A 75 10.39 -1.33 4.25
N TYR A 76 11.54 -1.78 4.74
CA TYR A 76 12.57 -2.39 3.90
C TYR A 76 12.25 -3.87 3.69
N LYS A 77 11.93 -4.24 2.45
CA LYS A 77 11.57 -5.61 2.04
C LYS A 77 12.59 -6.16 1.07
N THR A 78 13.09 -7.35 1.35
CA THR A 78 13.83 -8.19 0.42
C THR A 78 13.15 -9.55 0.34
N ASN A 79 13.67 -10.46 -0.49
CA ASN A 79 13.21 -11.84 -0.49
C ASN A 79 13.55 -12.58 0.82
N PHE A 80 14.51 -12.08 1.60
CA PHE A 80 15.02 -12.75 2.80
C PHE A 80 14.41 -12.23 4.09
N PHE A 81 14.15 -10.92 4.18
CA PHE A 81 13.65 -10.31 5.40
C PHE A 81 12.80 -9.08 5.12
N LYS A 82 12.06 -8.69 6.17
CA LYS A 82 11.28 -7.47 6.23
C LYS A 82 11.60 -6.75 7.54
N LYS A 83 11.99 -5.48 7.46
CA LYS A 83 12.29 -4.65 8.64
C LYS A 83 11.60 -3.29 8.53
N LEU A 84 11.09 -2.81 9.66
CA LEU A 84 10.58 -1.46 9.82
C LEU A 84 11.70 -0.58 10.38
N ILE A 85 11.95 0.56 9.74
CA ILE A 85 12.97 1.53 10.18
C ILE A 85 12.29 2.89 10.30
N THR A 86 12.49 3.56 11.43
CA THR A 86 11.89 4.86 11.73
C THR A 86 12.97 5.89 12.04
N TYR A 87 12.81 7.09 11.49
CA TYR A 87 13.71 8.22 11.72
C TYR A 87 12.91 9.45 12.13
N LYS A 88 13.40 10.20 13.11
CA LYS A 88 12.87 11.53 13.44
C LYS A 88 13.52 12.57 12.53
N PHE A 89 12.73 13.48 12.00
CA PHE A 89 13.17 14.59 11.17
C PHE A 89 12.49 15.87 11.64
N ASN A 90 13.28 16.94 11.83
CA ASN A 90 12.74 18.27 12.04
C ASN A 90 12.14 18.83 10.75
N ASN A 91 12.79 18.55 9.61
CA ASN A 91 12.30 18.90 8.28
C ASN A 91 12.39 17.66 7.36
N ILE A 92 11.23 17.17 6.92
CA ILE A 92 11.12 16.01 6.02
C ILE A 92 11.33 16.38 4.53
N GLU A 93 11.35 17.67 4.18
CA GLU A 93 11.53 18.15 2.80
C GLU A 93 13.00 18.17 2.36
N LEU A 94 13.92 17.63 3.16
CA LEU A 94 15.34 17.63 2.85
C LEU A 94 15.65 16.69 1.69
N MET A 95 16.48 17.18 0.76
CA MET A 95 17.01 16.43 -0.39
C MET A 95 17.79 15.16 0.01
N LEU A 96 18.21 15.06 1.28
CA LEU A 96 18.88 13.88 1.84
C LEU A 96 18.07 12.59 1.70
N THR A 97 16.74 12.69 1.59
CA THR A 97 15.85 11.53 1.44
C THR A 97 16.13 10.72 0.17
N LEU A 98 16.65 11.34 -0.89
CA LEU A 98 17.08 10.64 -2.12
C LEU A 98 18.13 9.56 -1.87
N LYS A 99 19.05 9.79 -0.91
CA LYS A 99 20.06 8.78 -0.54
C LYS A 99 19.39 7.52 0.03
N MET A 100 18.32 7.71 0.81
CA MET A 100 17.54 6.58 1.35
C MET A 100 16.80 5.84 0.23
N PHE A 101 16.31 6.56 -0.78
CA PHE A 101 15.59 5.93 -1.89
C PHE A 101 16.48 4.97 -2.67
N ILE A 102 17.69 5.42 -2.99
CA ILE A 102 18.70 4.64 -3.68
C ILE A 102 19.12 3.45 -2.81
N TYR A 103 19.49 3.69 -1.55
CA TYR A 103 20.00 2.64 -0.67
C TYR A 103 18.99 1.51 -0.40
N PHE A 104 17.72 1.84 -0.15
CA PHE A 104 16.69 0.85 0.16
C PHE A 104 15.92 0.35 -1.08
N ASN A 105 16.24 0.85 -2.28
CA ASN A 105 15.50 0.59 -3.53
C ASN A 105 13.99 0.78 -3.35
N THR A 106 13.60 1.98 -2.90
CA THR A 106 12.20 2.33 -2.64
C THR A 106 11.46 2.51 -3.96
N ARG A 107 10.29 1.86 -4.10
CA ARG A 107 9.48 1.93 -5.33
C ARG A 107 8.08 2.49 -5.12
N ILE A 108 7.68 2.65 -3.85
CA ILE A 108 6.35 3.08 -3.47
C ILE A 108 6.51 4.19 -2.43
N PHE A 109 5.96 5.36 -2.73
CA PHE A 109 5.97 6.53 -1.87
C PHE A 109 4.57 6.88 -1.39
N ILE A 110 4.44 7.12 -0.09
CA ILE A 110 3.16 7.47 0.55
C ILE A 110 3.35 8.75 1.34
N ASN A 111 2.47 9.73 1.14
CA ASN A 111 2.46 10.96 1.92
C ASN A 111 1.29 10.98 2.91
N THR A 112 1.60 11.15 4.20
CA THR A 112 0.62 11.36 5.28
C THR A 112 0.87 12.68 6.03
N SER A 113 1.82 13.50 5.55
CA SER A 113 2.12 14.81 6.12
C SER A 113 1.32 15.91 5.42
N GLU A 114 0.41 16.54 6.14
CA GLU A 114 -0.35 17.71 5.66
C GLU A 114 0.55 18.87 5.21
N ASN A 115 1.75 18.98 5.77
CA ASN A 115 2.65 20.08 5.50
C ASN A 115 3.48 19.85 4.24
N PHE A 116 3.69 18.60 3.82
CA PHE A 116 4.54 18.29 2.67
C PHE A 116 3.76 18.33 1.36
N ILE A 117 3.31 19.53 0.99
CA ILE A 117 2.51 19.75 -0.23
C ILE A 117 3.36 19.70 -1.51
N LYS A 118 4.67 19.93 -1.46
CA LYS A 118 5.54 19.85 -2.64
C LYS A 118 5.70 18.43 -3.18
N PHE A 119 5.27 17.42 -2.42
CA PHE A 119 5.40 16.00 -2.74
C PHE A 119 4.86 15.67 -4.14
N LYS A 120 3.62 16.05 -4.47
CA LYS A 120 3.04 15.66 -5.75
C LYS A 120 3.76 16.33 -6.92
N SER A 121 3.97 17.65 -6.85
CA SER A 121 4.60 18.42 -7.94
C SER A 121 6.02 17.97 -8.27
N GLU A 122 6.75 17.48 -7.28
CA GLU A 122 8.12 17.00 -7.47
C GLU A 122 8.11 15.55 -7.94
N TYR A 123 7.48 14.65 -7.17
CA TYR A 123 7.66 13.22 -7.37
C TYR A 123 6.85 12.64 -8.53
N GLU A 124 5.78 13.30 -8.98
CA GLU A 124 4.95 12.86 -10.12
C GLU A 124 5.73 12.82 -11.44
N THR A 125 6.86 13.52 -11.51
CA THR A 125 7.76 13.46 -12.67
C THR A 125 8.55 12.15 -12.77
N TYR A 126 8.64 11.38 -11.67
CA TYR A 126 9.37 10.11 -11.63
C TYR A 126 8.43 8.90 -11.87
N PRO A 127 8.96 7.76 -12.37
CA PRO A 127 8.15 6.60 -12.72
C PRO A 127 7.67 5.76 -11.52
N GLU A 128 8.10 6.08 -10.30
CA GLU A 128 7.67 5.37 -9.09
C GLU A 128 6.20 5.62 -8.70
N ILE A 129 5.66 4.73 -7.87
CA ILE A 129 4.26 4.80 -7.44
C ILE A 129 4.10 5.84 -6.32
N LEU A 130 3.12 6.71 -6.48
CA LEU A 130 2.79 7.76 -5.51
C LEU A 130 1.38 7.59 -4.96
N PHE A 131 1.23 7.91 -3.67
CA PHE A 131 -0.06 7.99 -3.00
C PHE A 131 -0.17 9.34 -2.28
N ASP A 132 -1.02 10.21 -2.84
CA ASP A 132 -1.34 11.53 -2.30
C ASP A 132 -2.85 11.82 -2.42
N CYS A 133 -3.37 12.60 -1.47
CA CYS A 133 -4.71 13.16 -1.55
C CYS A 133 -4.76 14.65 -1.16
N TYR A 134 -3.63 15.29 -0.85
CA TYR A 134 -3.59 16.67 -0.35
C TYR A 134 -3.89 17.73 -1.40
N HIS A 135 -3.64 17.45 -2.67
CA HIS A 135 -3.98 18.36 -3.78
C HIS A 135 -5.44 18.28 -4.22
N ASN A 136 -6.25 17.48 -3.54
CA ASN A 136 -7.69 17.43 -3.83
C ASN A 136 -8.40 18.68 -3.27
N HIS A 137 -9.42 19.15 -3.97
CA HIS A 137 -10.12 20.42 -3.72
C HIS A 137 -11.12 20.38 -2.55
N PHE A 138 -11.15 19.30 -1.77
CA PHE A 138 -12.02 19.17 -0.59
C PHE A 138 -11.43 19.88 0.64
N SER A 139 -12.26 20.03 1.68
CA SER A 139 -11.81 20.61 2.94
C SER A 139 -10.70 19.78 3.60
N ARG A 140 -9.74 20.47 4.24
CA ARG A 140 -8.54 19.86 4.84
C ARG A 140 -8.87 18.79 5.88
N LYS A 141 -9.95 18.96 6.65
CA LYS A 141 -10.45 17.95 7.61
C LYS A 141 -10.74 16.59 6.94
N ARG A 142 -11.41 16.60 5.78
CA ARG A 142 -11.73 15.36 5.04
C ARG A 142 -10.49 14.76 4.42
N VAL A 143 -9.65 15.60 3.82
CA VAL A 143 -8.41 15.19 3.16
C VAL A 143 -7.45 14.52 4.14
N LYS A 144 -7.32 15.04 5.37
CA LYS A 144 -6.58 14.36 6.44
C LYS A 144 -7.11 12.95 6.69
N ASN A 145 -8.41 12.79 6.87
CA ASN A 145 -9.01 11.47 7.08
C ASN A 145 -8.78 10.53 5.88
N LEU A 146 -8.83 11.04 4.65
CA LEU A 146 -8.52 10.27 3.45
C LEU A 146 -7.07 9.81 3.41
N SER A 147 -6.11 10.64 3.82
CA SER A 147 -4.69 10.26 3.87
C SER A 147 -4.44 9.06 4.78
N TYR A 148 -5.13 9.00 5.93
CA TYR A 148 -5.07 7.85 6.84
C TYR A 148 -5.79 6.62 6.28
N LYS A 149 -6.99 6.77 5.71
CA LYS A 149 -7.70 5.65 5.05
C LYS A 149 -6.85 5.04 3.93
N MET A 150 -6.20 5.88 3.13
CA MET A 150 -5.29 5.48 2.06
C MET A 150 -4.08 4.73 2.64
N PHE A 151 -3.40 5.32 3.62
CA PHE A 151 -2.25 4.71 4.30
C PHE A 151 -2.56 3.31 4.87
N LEU A 152 -3.69 3.16 5.58
CA LEU A 152 -4.10 1.90 6.19
C LEU A 152 -4.36 0.80 5.15
N LEU A 153 -5.09 1.12 4.08
CA LEU A 153 -5.39 0.14 3.03
C LEU A 153 -4.12 -0.30 2.29
N ILE A 154 -3.21 0.64 2.00
CA ILE A 154 -1.95 0.33 1.33
C ILE A 154 -1.06 -0.55 2.22
N THR A 155 -0.86 -0.14 3.46
CA THR A 155 0.04 -0.87 4.36
C THR A 155 -0.52 -2.23 4.76
N TYR A 156 -1.84 -2.38 4.97
CA TYR A 156 -2.46 -3.68 5.25
C TYR A 156 -2.16 -4.73 4.18
N ASN A 157 -2.13 -4.30 2.92
CA ASN A 157 -1.93 -5.17 1.77
C ASN A 157 -0.46 -5.42 1.41
N LEU A 158 0.38 -4.38 1.52
CA LEU A 158 1.78 -4.46 1.10
C LEU A 158 2.74 -4.88 2.21
N LEU A 159 2.30 -4.90 3.47
CA LEU A 159 3.10 -5.45 4.58
C LEU A 159 3.18 -6.97 4.43
#